data_AF-A0A1M5ZJW1-F1
#
_entry.id   AF-A0A1M5ZJW1-F1
#
_cell.length_a   1.000
_cell.length_b   1.000
_cell.length_c   1.000
_cell.angle_alpha   90.00
_cell.angle_beta   90.00
_cell.angle_gamma   90.00
#
_symmetry.space_group_name_H-M   'P 1'
#
loop_
_entity.id
_entity.type
_entity.pdbx_description
1 polymer ?
#
loop_
_entity_poly.entity_id
_entity_poly.type
_entity_poly.pdbx_seq_one_letter_code
_entity_poly.pdbx_strand_id
1 'polypeptide(L)'
;MAINDWKKFLIPYEQAVEELKIKLKSIRKEYRKRKEYSPIEFVTGRVKEVSSMLEKANKFEIPLDRLQYELEDIAGVRIMCQFVDDIDRVVEILRKRRDMQILYEKDYVRNVKSSGYRSYHMIIKYPVNMADGQKEILAEFQIRTLAMNFWATIEHSLNYKYKHQKPQEIMSKLKSAADAAFRLDEEMLLIKDEIKDAQKLFEVKSDVISSIMNNILTLMGLGRIAEASRFQNSLNKLLEEGEMWEFNNLLFLIQREIEKYKESR
;
A
#
# COMPACT_ATOMS: atom_id res chain seq x y z
N MET A 1 34.28 6.65 -11.30
CA MET A 1 33.95 8.02 -11.74
C MET A 1 33.38 8.76 -10.55
N ALA A 2 33.94 9.91 -10.17
CA ALA A 2 33.38 10.71 -9.08
C ALA A 2 31.96 11.19 -9.44
N ILE A 3 31.03 11.13 -8.48
CA ILE A 3 29.67 11.66 -8.65
C ILE A 3 29.77 13.18 -8.70
N ASN A 4 29.85 13.74 -9.90
CA ASN A 4 29.92 15.19 -10.10
C ASN A 4 28.52 15.83 -10.19
N ASP A 5 27.48 15.01 -10.37
CA ASP A 5 26.09 15.45 -10.46
C ASP A 5 25.15 14.45 -9.79
N TRP A 6 24.71 14.80 -8.57
CA TRP A 6 23.76 14.00 -7.79
C TRP A 6 22.39 13.88 -8.46
N LYS A 7 21.93 14.93 -9.17
CA LYS A 7 20.63 14.88 -9.84
C LYS A 7 20.68 13.81 -10.92
N LYS A 8 21.72 13.81 -11.75
CA LYS A 8 21.92 12.79 -12.79
C LYS A 8 22.09 11.38 -12.22
N PHE A 9 22.80 11.24 -11.10
CA PHE A 9 22.99 9.95 -10.43
C PHE A 9 21.68 9.35 -9.93
N LEU A 10 20.75 10.18 -9.43
CA LEU A 10 19.51 9.71 -8.81
C LEU A 10 18.38 9.41 -9.81
N ILE A 11 18.45 9.88 -11.07
CA ILE A 11 17.42 9.67 -12.09
C ILE A 11 16.96 8.19 -12.20
N PRO A 12 17.86 7.19 -12.29
CA PRO A 12 17.42 5.79 -12.39
C PRO A 12 16.67 5.30 -11.15
N TYR A 13 17.01 5.82 -9.96
CA TYR A 13 16.34 5.45 -8.71
C TYR A 13 14.96 6.10 -8.60
N GLU A 14 14.82 7.36 -9.05
CA GLU A 14 13.51 8.03 -9.10
C GLU A 14 12.55 7.29 -10.02
N GLN A 15 13.02 6.91 -11.22
CA GLN A 15 12.23 6.11 -12.16
C GLN A 15 11.87 4.74 -11.56
N ALA A 16 12.84 4.03 -10.97
CA ALA A 16 12.60 2.73 -10.34
C ALA A 16 11.52 2.82 -9.25
N VAL A 17 11.57 3.84 -8.40
CA VAL A 17 10.58 4.02 -7.32
C VAL A 17 9.17 4.19 -7.88
N GLU A 18 8.98 4.98 -8.93
CA GLU A 18 7.65 5.15 -9.54
C GLU A 18 7.16 3.88 -10.22
N GLU A 19 8.01 3.17 -10.97
CA GLU A 19 7.66 1.89 -11.58
C GLU A 19 7.23 0.86 -10.52
N LEU A 20 8.03 0.70 -9.48
CA LEU A 20 7.77 -0.25 -8.39
C LEU A 20 6.51 0.13 -7.62
N LYS A 21 6.27 1.42 -7.35
CA LYS A 21 5.01 1.89 -6.75
C LYS A 21 3.81 1.48 -7.58
N ILE A 22 3.84 1.68 -8.90
CA ILE A 22 2.73 1.33 -9.79
C ILE A 22 2.50 -0.18 -9.79
N LYS A 23 3.56 -0.97 -9.97
CA LYS A 23 3.53 -2.45 -10.01
C LYS A 23 3.01 -3.06 -8.71
N LEU A 24 3.36 -2.49 -7.56
CA LEU A 24 2.91 -3.00 -6.26
C LEU A 24 1.50 -2.51 -5.93
N LYS A 25 1.13 -1.28 -6.30
CA LYS A 25 -0.26 -0.80 -6.21
C LYS A 25 -1.22 -1.61 -7.08
N SER A 26 -0.76 -2.10 -8.24
CA SER A 26 -1.61 -2.91 -9.12
C SER A 26 -1.98 -4.26 -8.50
N ILE A 27 -1.15 -4.82 -7.61
CA ILE A 27 -1.49 -6.04 -6.87
C ILE A 27 -2.77 -5.81 -6.05
N ARG A 28 -2.84 -4.71 -5.26
CA ARG A 28 -4.07 -4.35 -4.53
C ARG A 28 -5.28 -4.20 -5.46
N LYS A 29 -5.09 -3.53 -6.61
CA LYS A 29 -6.17 -3.33 -7.59
C LYS A 29 -6.67 -4.65 -8.17
N GLU A 30 -5.77 -5.61 -8.40
CA GLU A 30 -6.11 -6.94 -8.91
C GLU A 30 -6.97 -7.71 -7.91
N TYR A 31 -6.59 -7.77 -6.63
CA TYR A 31 -7.38 -8.38 -5.56
C TYR A 31 -8.79 -7.77 -5.48
N ARG A 32 -8.89 -6.44 -5.49
CA ARG A 32 -10.18 -5.73 -5.49
C ARG A 32 -11.06 -6.06 -6.69
N LYS A 33 -10.48 -6.13 -7.89
CA LYS A 33 -11.22 -6.52 -9.10
C LYS A 33 -11.76 -7.94 -9.03
N ARG A 34 -11.08 -8.84 -8.31
CA ARG A 34 -11.52 -10.21 -8.05
C ARG A 34 -12.49 -10.32 -6.86
N LYS A 35 -12.84 -9.20 -6.20
CA LYS A 35 -13.65 -9.15 -4.97
C LYS A 35 -13.04 -9.98 -3.83
N GLU A 36 -11.71 -9.98 -3.78
CA GLU A 36 -10.91 -10.67 -2.79
C GLU A 36 -10.20 -9.68 -1.86
N TYR A 37 -9.97 -10.13 -0.62
CA TYR A 37 -9.17 -9.38 0.34
C TYR A 37 -7.72 -9.20 -0.17
N SER A 38 -7.26 -7.95 -0.19
CA SER A 38 -5.88 -7.60 -0.54
C SER A 38 -4.97 -7.59 0.70
N PRO A 39 -3.84 -8.31 0.70
CA PRO A 39 -2.86 -8.21 1.79
C PRO A 39 -2.10 -6.87 1.79
N ILE A 40 -2.17 -6.11 0.69
CA ILE A 40 -1.59 -4.76 0.59
C ILE A 40 -2.69 -3.73 0.81
N GLU A 41 -2.49 -2.88 1.81
CA GLU A 41 -3.32 -1.70 2.07
C GLU A 41 -2.82 -0.53 1.21
N PHE A 42 -1.56 -0.10 1.30
CA PHE A 42 -1.05 0.87 0.31
C PHE A 42 0.45 0.76 0.13
N VAL A 43 0.95 1.46 -0.88
CA VAL A 43 2.37 1.49 -1.22
C VAL A 43 2.82 2.94 -1.32
N THR A 44 3.91 3.25 -0.63
CA THR A 44 4.63 4.53 -0.75
C THR A 44 6.06 4.23 -1.18
N GLY A 45 6.75 5.22 -1.73
CA GLY A 45 8.15 5.06 -2.09
C GLY A 45 8.80 6.42 -2.20
N ARG A 46 10.12 6.44 -2.01
CA ARG A 46 10.94 7.65 -2.12
C ARG A 46 12.37 7.28 -2.48
N VAL A 47 13.08 8.23 -3.05
CA VAL A 47 14.53 8.21 -3.12
C VAL A 47 15.10 8.83 -1.84
N LYS A 48 16.20 8.30 -1.35
CA LYS A 48 16.89 8.81 -0.16
C LYS A 48 17.52 10.17 -0.47
N GLU A 49 17.41 11.10 0.47
CA GLU A 49 18.06 12.41 0.36
C GLU A 49 19.59 12.26 0.33
N VAL A 50 20.26 13.10 -0.47
CA VAL A 50 21.73 13.08 -0.64
C VAL A 50 22.45 13.22 0.70
N SER A 51 21.97 14.11 1.58
CA SER A 51 22.54 14.28 2.92
C SER A 51 22.52 12.98 3.73
N SER A 52 21.37 12.30 3.76
CA SER A 52 21.22 11.01 4.45
C SER A 52 22.00 9.87 3.78
N MET A 53 22.21 9.94 2.45
CA MET A 53 23.09 9.00 1.75
C MET A 53 24.55 9.18 2.17
N LEU A 54 25.04 10.42 2.20
CA LEU A 54 26.40 10.75 2.61
C LEU A 54 26.67 10.42 4.08
N GLU A 55 25.72 10.70 4.97
CA GLU A 55 25.80 10.30 6.38
C GLU A 55 25.94 8.79 6.53
N LYS A 56 25.15 8.03 5.77
CA LYS A 56 25.18 6.56 5.79
C LYS A 56 26.46 6.02 5.16
N ALA A 57 26.90 6.60 4.03
CA ALA A 57 28.15 6.24 3.38
C ALA A 57 29.35 6.46 4.30
N ASN A 58 29.45 7.60 4.97
CA ASN A 58 30.51 7.86 5.95
C ASN A 58 30.44 6.88 7.14
N LYS A 59 29.24 6.59 7.65
CA LYS A 59 29.08 5.66 8.78
C LYS A 59 29.55 4.24 8.46
N PHE A 60 29.40 3.81 7.20
CA PHE A 60 29.80 2.48 6.73
C PHE A 60 31.09 2.51 5.91
N GLU A 61 31.80 3.64 5.89
CA GLU A 61 33.05 3.85 5.14
C GLU A 61 32.95 3.49 3.65
N ILE A 62 31.78 3.72 3.04
CA ILE A 62 31.50 3.41 1.64
C ILE A 62 32.08 4.51 0.74
N PRO A 63 32.99 4.19 -0.19
CA PRO A 63 33.48 5.14 -1.18
C PRO A 63 32.37 5.66 -2.10
N LEU A 64 32.43 6.95 -2.47
CA LEU A 64 31.38 7.59 -3.28
C LEU A 64 31.15 6.92 -4.64
N ASP A 65 32.19 6.36 -5.23
CA ASP A 65 32.13 5.63 -6.51
C ASP A 65 31.50 4.24 -6.38
N ARG A 66 31.31 3.74 -5.15
CA ARG A 66 30.69 2.43 -4.86
C ARG A 66 29.27 2.52 -4.32
N LEU A 67 28.73 3.72 -4.13
CA LEU A 67 27.39 3.92 -3.56
C LEU A 67 26.31 3.11 -4.27
N GLN A 68 26.35 3.05 -5.61
CA GLN A 68 25.35 2.30 -6.39
C GLN A 68 25.35 0.79 -6.14
N TYR A 69 26.45 0.24 -5.62
CA TYR A 69 26.62 -1.19 -5.39
C TYR A 69 26.46 -1.59 -3.92
N GLU A 70 26.74 -0.67 -3.00
CA GLU A 70 26.78 -0.97 -1.56
C GLU A 70 25.64 -0.30 -0.77
N LEU A 71 25.04 0.79 -1.28
CA LEU A 71 23.96 1.49 -0.60
C LEU A 71 22.59 0.98 -1.08
N GLU A 72 22.03 0.06 -0.31
CA GLU A 72 20.83 -0.72 -0.69
C GLU A 72 19.52 0.05 -0.61
N ASP A 73 19.47 1.13 0.18
CA ASP A 73 18.26 1.90 0.49
C ASP A 73 18.24 3.28 -0.19
N ILE A 74 18.91 3.43 -1.34
CA ILE A 74 18.77 4.63 -2.18
C ILE A 74 17.34 4.72 -2.72
N ALA A 75 16.85 3.65 -3.34
CA ALA A 75 15.44 3.50 -3.68
C ALA A 75 14.72 2.73 -2.57
N GLY A 76 13.83 3.41 -1.84
CA GLY A 76 13.06 2.82 -0.76
C GLY A 76 11.58 2.74 -1.10
N VAL A 77 10.98 1.55 -1.02
CA VAL A 77 9.54 1.34 -1.17
C VAL A 77 8.99 0.76 0.13
N ARG A 78 7.87 1.29 0.60
CA ARG A 78 7.14 0.76 1.75
C ARG A 78 5.84 0.15 1.29
N ILE A 79 5.56 -1.06 1.75
CA ILE A 79 4.34 -1.80 1.51
C ILE A 79 3.63 -1.94 2.85
N MET A 80 2.49 -1.27 2.98
CA MET A 80 1.69 -1.26 4.20
C MET A 80 0.65 -2.35 4.10
N CYS A 81 0.64 -3.23 5.10
CA CYS A 81 -0.31 -4.31 5.28
C CYS A 81 -1.27 -3.92 6.41
N GLN A 82 -2.47 -4.51 6.42
CA GLN A 82 -3.41 -4.28 7.52
C GLN A 82 -3.05 -5.16 8.72
N PHE A 83 -2.72 -6.42 8.48
CA PHE A 83 -2.39 -7.39 9.53
C PHE A 83 -0.95 -7.89 9.41
N VAL A 84 -0.45 -8.52 10.49
CA VAL A 84 0.93 -9.02 10.58
C VAL A 84 1.16 -10.22 9.65
N ASP A 85 0.21 -11.13 9.55
CA ASP A 85 0.28 -12.31 8.68
C ASP A 85 0.19 -11.98 7.19
N ASP A 86 -0.41 -10.84 6.83
CA ASP A 86 -0.40 -10.34 5.45
C ASP A 86 1.03 -10.01 4.97
N ILE A 87 1.96 -9.72 5.89
CA ILE A 87 3.38 -9.50 5.56
C ILE A 87 3.95 -10.73 4.85
N ASP A 88 3.72 -11.92 5.41
CA ASP A 88 4.19 -13.19 4.82
C ASP A 88 3.56 -13.40 3.43
N ARG A 89 2.26 -13.13 3.30
CA ARG A 89 1.55 -13.23 2.01
C ARG A 89 2.12 -12.27 0.96
N VAL A 90 2.44 -11.04 1.34
CA VAL A 90 3.11 -10.08 0.44
C VAL A 90 4.49 -10.60 0.05
N VAL A 91 5.29 -11.08 1.00
CA VAL A 91 6.63 -11.64 0.73
C VAL A 91 6.54 -12.78 -0.28
N GLU A 92 5.59 -13.70 -0.14
CA GLU A 92 5.38 -14.80 -1.10
C GLU A 92 5.00 -14.31 -2.50
N ILE A 93 4.15 -13.29 -2.59
CA ILE A 93 3.79 -12.67 -3.88
C ILE A 93 5.05 -12.07 -4.53
N LEU A 94 5.88 -11.38 -3.76
CA LEU A 94 7.12 -10.75 -4.25
C LEU A 94 8.15 -11.79 -4.71
N ARG A 95 8.30 -12.91 -4.00
CA ARG A 95 9.18 -14.03 -4.39
C ARG A 95 8.81 -14.67 -5.71
N LYS A 96 7.54 -14.63 -6.11
CA LYS A 96 7.05 -15.19 -7.38
C LYS A 96 7.29 -14.26 -8.58
N ARG A 97 7.70 -13.02 -8.35
CA ARG A 97 7.95 -12.05 -9.42
C ARG A 97 9.24 -12.37 -10.16
N ARG A 98 9.27 -12.02 -11.45
CA ARG A 98 10.40 -12.28 -12.36
C ARG A 98 11.03 -11.01 -12.94
N ASP A 99 10.46 -9.86 -12.61
CA ASP A 99 10.93 -8.54 -13.08
C ASP A 99 11.96 -7.91 -12.14
N MET A 100 12.39 -8.65 -11.11
CA MET A 100 13.41 -8.24 -10.15
C MET A 100 14.08 -9.49 -9.56
N GLN A 101 15.29 -9.33 -9.03
CA GLN A 101 15.99 -10.38 -8.30
C GLN A 101 16.00 -10.02 -6.81
N ILE A 102 15.56 -10.94 -5.96
CA ILE A 102 15.71 -10.81 -4.51
C ILE A 102 17.16 -11.20 -4.16
N LEU A 103 17.90 -10.29 -3.53
CA LEU A 103 19.27 -10.55 -3.09
C LEU A 103 19.26 -11.27 -1.74
N TYR A 104 18.56 -10.69 -0.77
CA TYR A 104 18.37 -11.29 0.56
C TYR A 104 17.23 -10.61 1.32
N GLU A 105 16.84 -11.20 2.45
CA GLU A 105 15.71 -10.77 3.27
C GLU A 105 16.13 -10.66 4.75
N LYS A 106 15.58 -9.67 5.47
CA LYS A 106 15.81 -9.46 6.90
C LYS A 106 14.47 -9.38 7.62
N ASP A 107 14.16 -10.39 8.43
CA ASP A 107 12.92 -10.47 9.20
C ASP A 107 13.11 -9.89 10.61
N TYR A 108 12.74 -8.61 10.79
CA TYR A 108 12.64 -7.98 12.10
C TYR A 108 11.22 -8.01 12.68
N VAL A 109 10.27 -8.69 12.02
CA VAL A 109 8.94 -8.92 12.59
C VAL A 109 9.04 -10.01 13.65
N ARG A 110 9.69 -11.13 13.31
CA ARG A 110 9.97 -12.23 14.24
C ARG A 110 11.20 -11.96 15.10
N ASN A 111 12.26 -11.38 14.53
CA ASN A 111 13.50 -11.05 15.26
C ASN A 111 13.53 -9.57 15.65
N VAL A 112 12.70 -9.21 16.63
CA VAL A 112 12.54 -7.82 17.09
C VAL A 112 13.85 -7.27 17.64
N LYS A 113 14.23 -6.04 17.25
CA LYS A 113 15.42 -5.39 17.82
C LYS A 113 15.17 -5.01 19.27
N SER A 114 16.25 -4.86 20.06
CA SER A 114 16.18 -4.40 21.45
C SER A 114 15.46 -3.06 21.63
N SER A 115 15.43 -2.21 20.60
CA SER A 115 14.69 -0.96 20.58
C SER A 115 13.16 -1.11 20.47
N GLY A 116 12.64 -2.30 20.15
CA GLY A 116 11.24 -2.54 19.80
C GLY A 116 10.93 -2.43 18.31
N TYR A 117 11.95 -2.20 17.46
CA TYR A 117 11.77 -2.05 16.03
C TYR A 117 11.30 -3.34 15.34
N ARG A 118 10.25 -3.22 14.53
CA ARG A 118 9.65 -4.30 13.73
C ARG A 118 9.42 -3.87 12.29
N SER A 119 9.82 -4.73 11.35
CA SER A 119 9.65 -4.55 9.91
C SER A 119 10.15 -5.80 9.18
N TYR A 120 9.61 -6.10 8.02
CA TYR A 120 10.26 -7.03 7.09
C TYR A 120 11.02 -6.25 6.02
N HIS A 121 12.30 -6.55 5.79
CA HIS A 121 13.08 -5.92 4.72
C HIS A 121 13.42 -6.93 3.64
N MET A 122 13.24 -6.55 2.39
CA MET A 122 13.63 -7.34 1.24
C MET A 122 14.49 -6.46 0.34
N ILE A 123 15.75 -6.84 0.15
CA ILE A 123 16.68 -6.12 -0.73
C ILE A 123 16.63 -6.77 -2.10
N ILE A 124 16.38 -5.95 -3.11
CA ILE A 124 16.23 -6.40 -4.49
C ILE A 124 17.24 -5.70 -5.39
N LYS A 125 17.55 -6.38 -6.48
CA LYS A 125 18.19 -5.81 -7.66
C LYS A 125 17.13 -5.67 -8.75
N TYR A 126 16.95 -4.45 -9.23
CA TYR A 126 15.89 -4.09 -10.17
C TYR A 126 16.47 -3.51 -11.47
N PRO A 127 16.14 -4.11 -12.64
CA PRO A 127 16.53 -3.55 -13.92
C PRO A 127 15.59 -2.40 -14.34
N VAL A 128 16.17 -1.21 -14.52
CA VAL A 128 15.46 -0.02 -15.03
C VAL A 128 15.89 0.24 -16.46
N ASN A 129 14.93 0.37 -17.37
CA ASN A 129 15.20 0.72 -18.76
C ASN A 129 15.25 2.24 -18.91
N MET A 130 16.47 2.77 -19.08
CA MET A 130 16.72 4.20 -19.32
C MET A 130 16.86 4.47 -20.82
N ALA A 131 16.84 5.75 -21.21
CA ALA A 131 17.06 6.15 -22.60
C ALA A 131 18.45 5.77 -23.14
N ASP A 132 19.46 5.71 -22.26
CA ASP A 132 20.84 5.32 -22.58
C ASP A 132 21.11 3.82 -22.42
N GLY A 133 20.08 3.01 -22.11
CA GLY A 133 20.17 1.58 -21.93
C GLY A 133 19.66 1.10 -20.57
N GLN A 134 19.77 -0.21 -20.34
CA GLN A 134 19.34 -0.82 -19.09
C GLN A 134 20.36 -0.56 -17.97
N LYS A 135 19.89 -0.12 -16.80
CA LYS A 135 20.68 0.02 -15.58
C LYS A 135 20.11 -0.83 -14.48
N GLU A 136 20.96 -1.55 -13.77
CA GLU A 136 20.55 -2.29 -12.58
C GLU A 136 20.78 -1.45 -11.34
N ILE A 137 19.76 -1.32 -10.51
CA ILE A 137 19.82 -0.58 -9.24
C ILE A 137 19.43 -1.47 -8.07
N LEU A 138 19.89 -1.11 -6.87
CA LEU A 138 19.42 -1.71 -5.63
C LEU A 138 18.21 -0.94 -5.09
N ALA A 139 17.23 -1.68 -4.57
CA ALA A 139 16.10 -1.12 -3.87
C ALA A 139 15.76 -1.93 -2.62
N GLU A 140 15.26 -1.23 -1.61
CA GLU A 140 14.79 -1.83 -0.35
C GLU A 140 13.27 -1.77 -0.28
N PHE A 141 12.65 -2.93 -0.07
CA PHE A 141 11.24 -3.05 0.28
C PHE A 141 11.09 -3.21 1.79
N GLN A 142 10.37 -2.28 2.41
CA GLN A 142 9.98 -2.37 3.82
C GLN A 142 8.49 -2.74 3.90
N ILE A 143 8.19 -3.93 4.40
CA ILE A 143 6.83 -4.44 4.55
C ILE A 143 6.44 -4.34 6.02
N ARG A 144 5.34 -3.66 6.33
CA ARG A 144 4.94 -3.29 7.70
C ARG A 144 3.43 -3.25 7.86
N THR A 145 2.95 -3.42 9.10
CA THR A 145 1.62 -2.95 9.49
C THR A 145 1.59 -1.42 9.64
N LEU A 146 0.38 -0.86 9.76
CA LEU A 146 0.18 0.56 10.07
C LEU A 146 0.84 0.94 11.41
N ALA A 147 0.67 0.11 12.44
CA ALA A 147 1.21 0.37 13.78
C ALA A 147 2.75 0.36 13.78
N MET A 148 3.37 -0.63 13.13
CA MET A 148 4.83 -0.68 12.94
C MET A 148 5.36 0.55 12.20
N ASN A 149 4.66 0.98 11.13
CA ASN A 149 5.08 2.14 10.35
C ASN A 149 4.98 3.44 11.16
N PHE A 150 3.91 3.62 11.94
CA PHE A 150 3.75 4.78 12.82
C PHE A 150 4.91 4.85 13.83
N TRP A 151 5.15 3.76 14.55
CA TRP A 151 6.23 3.70 15.53
C TRP A 151 7.62 3.96 14.91
N ALA A 152 7.94 3.29 13.81
CA ALA A 152 9.24 3.41 13.15
C ALA A 152 9.50 4.82 12.61
N THR A 153 8.45 5.53 12.18
CA THR A 153 8.56 6.91 11.70
C THR A 153 8.92 7.86 12.84
N ILE A 154 8.28 7.71 13.99
CA ILE A 154 8.59 8.52 15.20
C ILE A 154 9.99 8.20 15.72
N GLU A 155 10.36 6.92 15.80
CA GLU A 155 11.69 6.48 16.24
C GLU A 155 12.80 7.07 15.37
N HIS A 156 12.60 7.08 14.05
CA HIS A 156 13.56 7.63 13.09
C HIS A 156 13.73 9.15 13.24
N SER A 157 12.63 9.90 13.38
CA SER A 157 12.67 11.34 13.62
C SER A 157 13.41 11.69 14.92
N LEU A 158 13.21 10.91 15.98
CA LEU A 158 13.93 11.08 17.24
C LEU A 158 15.41 10.69 17.12
N ASN A 159 15.73 9.63 16.37
CA ASN A 159 17.13 9.28 16.07
C ASN A 159 17.89 10.43 15.42
N TYR A 160 17.24 11.09 14.45
CA TYR A 160 17.82 12.22 13.75
C TYR A 160 18.07 13.41 14.70
N LYS A 161 17.07 13.78 15.51
CA LYS A 161 17.20 14.88 16.49
C LYS A 161 18.30 14.65 17.51
N TYR A 162 18.41 13.44 18.05
CA TYR A 162 19.32 13.12 19.15
C TYR A 162 20.66 12.53 18.68
N LYS A 163 20.93 12.44 17.37
CA LYS A 163 22.16 11.85 16.80
C LYS A 163 22.53 10.50 17.43
N HIS A 164 21.53 9.63 17.63
CA HIS A 164 21.64 8.34 18.33
C HIS A 164 21.95 8.37 19.83
N GLN A 165 22.05 9.53 20.48
CA GLN A 165 22.21 9.69 21.93
C GLN A 165 20.86 10.05 22.59
N LYS A 166 19.88 9.15 22.49
CA LYS A 166 18.55 9.39 23.06
C LYS A 166 18.60 9.28 24.60
N PRO A 167 17.96 10.20 25.34
CA PRO A 167 17.75 10.03 26.78
C PRO A 167 17.06 8.71 27.11
N GLN A 168 17.46 8.07 28.22
CA GLN A 168 16.91 6.77 28.63
C GLN A 168 15.39 6.79 28.81
N GLU A 169 14.84 7.91 29.29
CA GLU A 169 13.39 8.10 29.43
C GLU A 169 12.67 7.99 28.07
N ILE A 170 13.22 8.62 27.02
CA ILE A 170 12.66 8.56 25.66
C ILE A 170 12.77 7.14 25.11
N MET A 171 13.90 6.45 25.35
CA MET A 171 14.06 5.06 24.94
C MET A 171 13.03 4.14 25.60
N SER A 172 12.77 4.33 26.89
CA SER A 172 11.75 3.57 27.63
C SER A 172 10.35 3.82 27.08
N LYS A 173 9.98 5.09 26.84
CA LYS A 173 8.69 5.46 26.23
C LYS A 173 8.52 4.87 24.83
N LEU A 174 9.57 4.94 24.00
CA LEU A 174 9.56 4.32 22.68
C LEU A 174 9.35 2.82 22.76
N LYS A 175 10.07 2.12 23.64
CA LYS A 175 9.89 0.68 23.82
C LYS A 175 8.47 0.33 24.26
N SER A 176 7.93 1.03 25.25
CA SER A 176 6.55 0.84 25.71
C SER A 176 5.53 1.09 24.59
N ALA A 177 5.76 2.09 23.74
CA ALA A 177 4.91 2.36 22.59
C ALA A 177 5.01 1.27 21.52
N ALA A 178 6.19 0.67 21.33
CA ALA A 178 6.37 -0.47 20.42
C ALA A 178 5.56 -1.68 20.88
N ASP A 179 5.60 -1.96 22.20
CA ASP A 179 4.88 -3.08 22.80
C ASP A 179 3.36 -2.85 22.73
N ALA A 180 2.89 -1.62 22.93
CA ALA A 180 1.48 -1.27 22.77
C ALA A 180 1.02 -1.39 21.31
N ALA A 181 1.82 -0.91 20.37
CA ALA A 181 1.54 -1.04 18.93
C ALA A 181 1.46 -2.51 18.51
N PHE A 182 2.33 -3.36 19.07
CA PHE A 182 2.27 -4.79 18.80
C PHE A 182 1.03 -5.45 19.37
N ARG A 183 0.66 -5.16 20.63
CA ARG A 183 -0.58 -5.69 21.22
C ARG A 183 -1.80 -5.30 20.40
N LEU A 184 -1.85 -4.06 19.90
CA LEU A 184 -2.92 -3.63 18.99
C LEU A 184 -2.98 -4.51 17.73
N ASP A 185 -1.83 -4.75 17.09
CA ASP A 185 -1.77 -5.61 15.91
C ASP A 185 -2.22 -7.06 16.24
N GLU A 186 -1.89 -7.60 17.42
CA GLU A 186 -2.34 -8.94 17.87
C GLU A 186 -3.84 -9.01 18.12
N GLU A 187 -4.42 -8.04 18.85
CA GLU A 187 -5.86 -7.99 19.12
C GLU A 187 -6.67 -7.85 17.83
N MET A 188 -6.22 -7.01 16.90
CA MET A 188 -6.89 -6.85 15.61
C MET A 188 -6.78 -8.11 14.74
N LEU A 189 -5.71 -8.90 14.90
CA LEU A 189 -5.55 -10.17 14.20
C LEU A 189 -6.57 -11.22 14.68
N LEU A 190 -6.94 -11.23 15.97
CA LEU A 190 -7.93 -12.17 16.52
C LEU A 190 -9.33 -11.99 15.90
N ILE A 191 -9.68 -10.76 15.51
CA ILE A 191 -10.96 -10.42 14.88
C ILE A 191 -10.85 -10.21 13.36
N LYS A 192 -9.76 -10.68 12.76
CA LYS A 192 -9.44 -10.43 11.34
C LYS A 192 -10.53 -10.92 10.39
N ASP A 193 -11.08 -12.11 10.62
CA ASP A 193 -12.07 -12.69 9.71
C ASP A 193 -13.39 -11.89 9.73
N GLU A 194 -13.84 -11.48 10.92
CA GLU A 194 -15.00 -10.58 11.07
C GLU A 194 -14.78 -9.23 10.36
N ILE A 195 -13.58 -8.66 10.48
CA ILE A 195 -13.23 -7.40 9.78
C ILE A 195 -13.29 -7.61 8.26
N LYS A 196 -12.76 -8.73 7.76
CA LYS A 196 -12.75 -9.03 6.32
C LYS A 196 -14.15 -9.23 5.77
N ASP A 197 -15.00 -9.95 6.50
CA ASP A 197 -16.39 -10.20 6.08
C ASP A 197 -17.18 -8.90 6.06
N ALA A 198 -17.03 -8.06 7.08
CA ALA A 198 -17.62 -6.72 7.09
C ALA A 198 -17.13 -5.86 5.91
N GLN A 199 -15.82 -5.80 5.67
CA GLN A 199 -15.25 -5.05 4.53
C GLN A 199 -15.80 -5.53 3.20
N LYS A 200 -15.90 -6.85 2.99
CA LYS A 200 -16.46 -7.44 1.77
C LYS A 200 -17.93 -7.09 1.60
N LEU A 201 -18.72 -7.12 2.68
CA LEU A 201 -20.12 -6.71 2.66
C LEU A 201 -20.26 -5.24 2.22
N PHE A 202 -19.42 -4.34 2.75
CA PHE A 202 -19.40 -2.93 2.36
C PHE A 202 -19.03 -2.73 0.89
N GLU A 203 -18.00 -3.43 0.38
CA GLU A 203 -17.61 -3.35 -1.03
C GLU A 203 -18.75 -3.82 -1.96
N VAL A 204 -19.40 -4.95 -1.64
CA VAL A 204 -20.54 -5.46 -2.42
C VAL A 204 -21.72 -4.48 -2.38
N LYS A 205 -22.04 -3.90 -1.22
CA LYS A 205 -23.09 -2.88 -1.10
C LYS A 205 -22.79 -1.67 -1.98
N SER A 206 -21.55 -1.18 -1.94
CA SER A 206 -21.10 -0.03 -2.74
C SER A 206 -21.16 -0.30 -4.25
N ASP A 207 -20.79 -1.50 -4.69
CA ASP A 207 -20.87 -1.92 -6.11
C ASP A 207 -22.32 -1.90 -6.62
N VAL A 208 -23.25 -2.43 -5.81
CA VAL A 208 -24.67 -2.46 -6.14
C VAL A 208 -25.24 -1.04 -6.22
N ILE A 209 -24.95 -0.19 -5.23
CA ILE A 209 -25.38 1.23 -5.23
C ILE A 209 -24.86 1.96 -6.47
N SER A 210 -23.58 1.74 -6.82
CA SER A 210 -22.97 2.36 -8.00
C SER A 210 -23.64 1.90 -9.30
N SER A 211 -23.99 0.61 -9.38
CA SER A 211 -24.72 0.04 -10.52
C SER A 211 -26.14 0.61 -10.64
N ILE A 212 -26.83 0.77 -9.51
CA ILE A 212 -28.14 1.45 -9.45
C ILE A 212 -28.02 2.88 -9.98
N MET A 213 -27.04 3.65 -9.50
CA MET A 213 -26.83 5.04 -9.94
C MET A 213 -26.53 5.13 -11.44
N ASN A 214 -25.69 4.26 -11.98
CA ASN A 214 -25.40 4.21 -13.42
C ASN A 214 -26.66 3.89 -14.24
N ASN A 215 -27.51 2.99 -13.76
CA ASN A 215 -28.78 2.67 -14.42
C ASN A 215 -29.78 3.84 -14.34
N ILE A 216 -29.84 4.55 -13.22
CA ILE A 216 -30.65 5.78 -13.09
C ILE A 216 -30.17 6.85 -14.10
N LEU A 217 -28.86 7.07 -14.22
CA LEU A 217 -28.29 7.97 -15.23
C LEU A 217 -28.62 7.52 -16.65
N THR A 218 -28.63 6.21 -16.90
CA THR A 218 -29.04 5.63 -18.19
C THR A 218 -30.51 5.95 -18.50
N LEU A 219 -31.42 5.81 -17.53
CA LEU A 219 -32.84 6.20 -17.71
C LEU A 219 -32.98 7.70 -17.99
N MET A 220 -32.24 8.55 -17.29
CA MET A 220 -32.23 10.00 -17.58
C MET A 220 -31.77 10.27 -19.03
N GLY A 221 -30.70 9.61 -19.48
CA GLY A 221 -30.20 9.73 -20.86
C GLY A 221 -31.20 9.24 -21.93
N LEU A 222 -32.09 8.31 -21.57
CA LEU A 222 -33.21 7.85 -22.42
C LEU A 222 -34.43 8.81 -22.37
N GLY A 223 -34.34 9.93 -21.66
CA GLY A 223 -35.45 10.90 -21.49
C GLY A 223 -36.49 10.50 -20.44
N ARG A 224 -36.24 9.43 -19.66
CA ARG A 224 -37.15 8.88 -18.63
C ARG A 224 -36.90 9.50 -17.27
N ILE A 225 -37.02 10.83 -17.22
CA ILE A 225 -36.70 11.64 -16.04
C ILE A 225 -37.62 11.30 -14.86
N ALA A 226 -38.91 11.07 -15.12
CA ALA A 226 -39.88 10.75 -14.06
C ALA A 226 -39.57 9.40 -13.40
N GLU A 227 -39.26 8.36 -14.17
CA GLU A 227 -38.87 7.05 -13.63
C GLU A 227 -37.53 7.12 -12.90
N ALA A 228 -36.54 7.78 -13.50
CA ALA A 228 -35.23 7.97 -12.89
C ALA A 228 -35.34 8.67 -11.52
N SER A 229 -36.16 9.72 -11.42
CA SER A 229 -36.40 10.42 -10.15
C SER A 229 -37.05 9.53 -9.09
N ARG A 230 -38.02 8.67 -9.47
CA ARG A 230 -38.63 7.71 -8.52
C ARG A 230 -37.61 6.72 -7.96
N PHE A 231 -36.75 6.19 -8.83
CA PHE A 231 -35.71 5.25 -8.41
C PHE A 231 -34.61 5.93 -7.59
N GLN A 232 -34.27 7.18 -7.90
CA GLN A 232 -33.34 7.97 -7.09
C GLN A 232 -33.88 8.22 -5.67
N ASN A 233 -35.17 8.59 -5.54
CA ASN A 233 -35.80 8.75 -4.22
C ASN A 233 -35.84 7.43 -3.45
N SER A 234 -36.10 6.31 -4.14
CA SER A 234 -36.08 4.98 -3.53
C SER A 234 -34.68 4.61 -3.05
N LEU A 235 -33.65 4.89 -3.85
CA LEU A 235 -32.25 4.67 -3.46
C LEU A 235 -31.88 5.51 -2.24
N ASN A 236 -32.22 6.81 -2.22
CA ASN A 236 -31.91 7.69 -1.09
C ASN A 236 -32.51 7.17 0.22
N LYS A 237 -33.74 6.64 0.17
CA LYS A 237 -34.37 6.01 1.35
C LYS A 237 -33.63 4.74 1.80
N LEU A 238 -33.19 3.90 0.85
CA LEU A 238 -32.41 2.70 1.19
C LEU A 238 -31.02 3.01 1.72
N LEU A 239 -30.41 4.15 1.36
CA LEU A 239 -29.07 4.52 1.84
C LEU A 239 -29.02 4.74 3.36
N GLU A 240 -30.14 5.12 4.00
CA GLU A 240 -30.19 5.37 5.44
C GLU A 240 -30.19 4.06 6.24
N GLU A 241 -31.11 3.14 5.94
CA GLU A 241 -31.32 1.93 6.76
C GLU A 241 -31.54 0.64 5.95
N GLY A 242 -31.39 0.70 4.63
CA GLY A 242 -31.73 -0.42 3.74
C GLY A 242 -30.80 -1.64 3.86
N GLU A 243 -31.40 -2.82 3.73
CA GLU A 243 -30.70 -4.10 3.68
C GLU A 243 -30.28 -4.49 2.27
N MET A 244 -29.27 -5.39 2.16
CA MET A 244 -28.69 -5.79 0.87
C MET A 244 -29.70 -6.34 -0.14
N TRP A 245 -30.72 -7.08 0.32
CA TRP A 245 -31.75 -7.62 -0.57
C TRP A 245 -32.63 -6.52 -1.17
N GLU A 246 -32.88 -5.41 -0.46
CA GLU A 246 -33.66 -4.27 -0.96
C GLU A 246 -32.90 -3.54 -2.07
N PHE A 247 -31.59 -3.35 -1.90
CA PHE A 247 -30.75 -2.80 -2.96
C PHE A 247 -30.73 -3.69 -4.20
N ASN A 248 -30.60 -5.01 -4.02
CA ASN A 248 -30.64 -5.95 -5.14
C ASN A 248 -32.00 -5.94 -5.86
N ASN A 249 -33.10 -5.85 -5.11
CA ASN A 249 -34.44 -5.74 -5.68
C ASN A 249 -34.61 -4.42 -6.46
N LEU A 250 -34.15 -3.29 -5.91
CA LEU A 250 -34.17 -2.01 -6.60
C LEU A 250 -33.34 -2.05 -7.90
N LEU A 251 -32.14 -2.65 -7.87
CA LEU A 251 -31.30 -2.85 -9.04
C LEU A 251 -32.03 -3.65 -10.12
N PHE A 252 -32.66 -4.77 -9.75
CA PHE A 252 -33.44 -5.62 -10.66
C PHE A 252 -34.59 -4.86 -11.31
N LEU A 253 -35.36 -4.08 -10.52
CA LEU A 253 -36.49 -3.31 -11.03
C LEU A 253 -36.05 -2.26 -12.05
N ILE A 254 -34.94 -1.57 -11.79
CA ILE A 254 -34.41 -0.55 -12.72
C ILE A 254 -33.88 -1.20 -14.00
N GLN A 255 -33.17 -2.32 -13.90
CA GLN A 255 -32.69 -3.07 -15.07
C GLN A 255 -33.84 -3.50 -15.98
N ARG A 256 -34.89 -4.10 -15.39
CA ARG A 256 -36.10 -4.50 -16.10
C ARG A 256 -36.81 -3.30 -16.75
N GLU A 257 -36.78 -2.14 -16.09
CA GLU A 257 -37.38 -0.93 -16.65
C GLU A 257 -36.57 -0.40 -17.85
N ILE A 258 -35.24 -0.44 -17.79
CA ILE A 258 -34.37 -0.09 -18.93
C ILE A 258 -34.57 -1.04 -20.11
N GLU A 259 -34.70 -2.35 -19.87
CA GLU A 259 -34.88 -3.36 -20.92
C GLU A 259 -36.12 -3.12 -21.78
N LYS A 260 -37.26 -2.75 -21.16
CA LYS A 260 -38.49 -2.37 -21.89
C LYS A 260 -38.25 -1.29 -22.95
N TYR A 261 -37.32 -0.37 -22.70
CA TYR A 261 -37.03 0.74 -23.62
C TYR A 261 -35.93 0.42 -24.62
N LYS A 262 -35.16 -0.65 -24.41
CA LYS A 262 -34.23 -1.17 -25.42
C LYS A 262 -34.94 -2.00 -26.49
N GLU A 263 -36.02 -2.70 -26.12
CA GLU A 263 -36.82 -3.53 -27.05
C GLU A 263 -37.85 -2.71 -27.87
N SER A 264 -38.07 -1.44 -27.50
CA SER A 264 -39.02 -0.53 -28.18
C SER A 264 -38.38 0.34 -29.27
N ARG A 265 -37.15 0.01 -29.71
CA ARG A 265 -36.40 0.65 -30.82
C ARG A 265 -36.14 -0.38 -31.91
#